data_AF-A0AA90Q720-F1
#
_entry.id   AF-A0AA90Q720-F1
#
_cell.length_a   1.000
_cell.length_b   1.000
_cell.length_c   1.000
_cell.angle_alpha   90.00
_cell.angle_beta   90.00
_cell.angle_gamma   90.00
#
_symmetry.space_group_name_H-M   'P 1'
#
loop_
_entity.id
_entity.type
_entity.pdbx_description
1 polymer ?
#
loop_
_entity_poly.entity_id
_entity_poly.type
_entity_poly.pdbx_seq_one_letter_code
_entity_poly.pdbx_strand_id
1 'polypeptide(L)'
;MKCALLYGMVNGAMAPVAVAHSAAWLEPGAGNIELAHDAALLAGVRGPYELRDLSLLDQSRVGLLHRQQRGLVIDEREALRTGLRVAPSAAGGTAAIPRKPAQ
;
A
#
# COMPACT_ATOMS: atom_id res chain seq x y z
N MET A 1 2.91 -10.37 -3.27
CA MET A 1 1.72 -9.52 -2.97
C MET A 1 1.91 -8.85 -1.63
N LYS A 2 1.51 -7.60 -1.52
CA LYS A 2 1.50 -6.82 -0.28
C LYS A 2 0.09 -6.32 -0.03
N CYS A 3 -0.36 -6.31 1.21
CA CYS A 3 -1.58 -5.60 1.61
C CYS A 3 -1.37 -4.81 2.89
N ALA A 4 -2.16 -3.76 3.07
CA ALA A 4 -2.20 -2.97 4.29
C ALA A 4 -3.52 -2.22 4.42
N LEU A 5 -3.92 -1.97 5.67
CA LEU A 5 -5.05 -1.12 6.04
C LEU A 5 -4.54 0.23 6.53
N LEU A 6 -5.07 1.31 5.97
CA LEU A 6 -4.83 2.65 6.46
C LEU A 6 -5.95 3.05 7.42
N TYR A 7 -5.56 3.52 8.59
CA TYR A 7 -6.42 4.11 9.59
C TYR A 7 -6.16 5.62 9.67
N GLY A 8 -7.20 6.38 9.99
CA GLY A 8 -7.10 7.81 10.26
C GLY A 8 -8.22 8.28 11.17
N MET A 9 -8.16 9.55 11.56
CA MET A 9 -9.15 10.15 12.45
C MET A 9 -10.38 10.60 11.66
N VAL A 10 -11.53 10.03 12.00
CA VAL A 10 -12.85 10.38 11.48
C VAL A 10 -13.73 10.74 12.67
N ASN A 11 -14.29 11.95 12.69
CA ASN A 11 -15.14 12.44 13.78
C ASN A 11 -14.54 12.25 15.19
N GLY A 12 -13.22 12.37 15.32
CA GLY A 12 -12.51 12.24 16.59
C GLY A 12 -12.18 10.80 17.02
N ALA A 13 -12.46 9.79 16.18
CA ALA A 13 -12.12 8.40 16.44
C ALA A 13 -11.23 7.80 15.34
N MET A 14 -10.32 6.90 15.73
CA MET A 14 -9.47 6.18 14.79
C MET A 14 -10.28 5.09 14.08
N ALA A 15 -10.41 5.19 12.76
CA ALA A 15 -11.20 4.27 11.95
C ALA A 15 -10.41 3.78 10.72
N PRO A 16 -10.70 2.58 10.20
CA PRO A 16 -10.14 2.14 8.93
C PRO A 16 -10.76 2.96 7.80
N VAL A 17 -9.93 3.53 6.92
CA VAL A 17 -10.36 4.45 5.87
C VAL A 17 -10.05 3.95 4.46
N ALA A 18 -8.99 3.16 4.29
CA ALA A 18 -8.63 2.60 3.00
C ALA A 18 -7.89 1.27 3.15
N VAL A 19 -8.02 0.42 2.15
CA VAL A 19 -7.17 -0.77 1.98
C VAL A 19 -6.37 -0.61 0.70
N ALA A 20 -5.09 -0.97 0.75
CA ALA A 20 -4.25 -1.05 -0.43
C ALA A 20 -3.72 -2.46 -0.59
N HIS A 21 -3.66 -2.92 -1.84
CA HIS A 21 -2.90 -4.10 -2.22
C HIS A 21 -1.99 -3.77 -3.39
N SER A 22 -0.85 -4.45 -3.46
CA SER A 22 0.09 -4.31 -4.57
C SER A 22 0.71 -5.67 -4.86
N ALA A 23 0.81 -6.02 -6.13
CA ALA A 23 1.48 -7.22 -6.59
C ALA A 23 2.50 -6.83 -7.65
N ALA A 24 3.77 -6.87 -7.27
CA ALA A 24 4.90 -6.61 -8.15
C ALA A 24 5.83 -7.83 -8.15
N TRP A 25 6.43 -8.11 -9.29
CA TRP A 25 7.55 -9.04 -9.37
C TRP A 25 8.76 -8.38 -8.72
N LEU A 26 9.45 -9.10 -7.84
CA LEU A 26 10.66 -8.62 -7.19
C LEU A 26 11.82 -9.51 -7.60
N GLU A 27 12.92 -8.87 -8.00
CA GLU A 27 14.20 -9.56 -8.12
C GLU A 27 14.80 -9.84 -6.74
N PRO A 28 15.67 -10.86 -6.60
CA PRO A 28 16.39 -11.10 -5.36
C PRO A 28 17.21 -9.88 -4.93
N GLY A 29 17.04 -9.45 -3.68
CA GLY A 29 17.78 -8.32 -3.10
C GLY A 29 16.87 -7.27 -2.47
N ALA A 30 17.40 -6.07 -2.30
CA ALA A 30 16.62 -4.94 -1.82
C ALA A 30 15.71 -4.42 -2.94
N GLY A 31 14.43 -4.24 -2.63
CA GLY A 31 13.44 -3.74 -3.57
C GLY A 31 12.35 -2.96 -2.85
N ASN A 32 11.69 -2.07 -3.58
CA ASN A 32 10.61 -1.25 -3.06
C ASN A 32 9.29 -1.74 -3.66
N ILE A 33 8.28 -1.92 -2.81
CA ILE A 33 6.90 -2.12 -3.24
C ILE A 33 6.09 -0.94 -2.75
N GLU A 34 5.51 -0.21 -3.69
CA GLU A 34 4.59 0.89 -3.44
C GLU A 34 3.19 0.36 -3.11
N LEU A 35 2.56 0.94 -2.09
CA LEU A 35 1.15 0.76 -1.76
C LEU A 35 0.45 2.09 -2.02
N ALA A 36 -0.34 2.14 -3.08
CA ALA A 36 -1.13 3.31 -3.40
C ALA A 36 -2.49 3.22 -2.69
N HIS A 37 -2.81 4.26 -1.90
CA HIS A 37 -4.14 4.48 -1.36
C HIS A 37 -4.81 5.59 -2.17
N ASP A 38 -6.07 5.41 -2.55
CA ASP A 38 -6.81 6.44 -3.29
C ASP A 38 -7.02 7.67 -2.39
N ALA A 39 -6.56 8.83 -2.86
CA ALA A 39 -6.67 10.09 -2.14
C ALA A 39 -8.12 10.54 -1.93
N ALA A 40 -9.04 10.14 -2.83
CA ALA A 40 -10.46 10.44 -2.67
C ALA A 40 -11.05 9.81 -1.40
N LEU A 41 -10.54 8.64 -0.99
CA LEU A 41 -10.96 7.95 0.24
C LEU A 41 -10.46 8.65 1.52
N LEU A 42 -9.54 9.59 1.40
CA LEU A 42 -8.96 10.33 2.52
C LEU A 42 -9.64 11.70 2.73
N ALA A 43 -10.62 12.05 1.91
CA ALA A 43 -11.36 13.29 2.08
C ALA A 43 -12.07 13.34 3.44
N GLY A 44 -11.78 14.36 4.24
CA GLY A 44 -12.34 14.52 5.59
C GLY A 44 -11.66 13.65 6.67
N VAL A 45 -10.65 12.86 6.31
CA VAL A 45 -9.86 12.07 7.26
C VAL A 45 -8.64 12.87 7.70
N ARG A 46 -8.46 13.02 9.01
CA ARG A 46 -7.33 13.75 9.59
C ARG A 46 -6.27 12.80 10.13
N GLY A 47 -5.04 13.28 10.19
CA GLY A 47 -3.98 12.58 10.90
C GLY A 47 -4.21 12.56 12.43
N PRO A 48 -3.43 11.76 13.18
CA PRO A 48 -2.37 10.89 12.70
C PRO A 48 -2.92 9.71 11.90
N TYR A 49 -2.15 9.25 10.92
CA TYR A 49 -2.49 8.07 10.12
C TYR A 49 -1.73 6.86 10.64
N GLU A 50 -2.35 5.68 10.56
CA GLU A 50 -1.70 4.43 10.97
C GLU A 50 -1.86 3.35 9.90
N LEU A 51 -0.74 2.79 9.44
CA LEU A 51 -0.73 1.62 8.60
C LEU A 51 -0.76 0.37 9.49
N ARG A 52 -1.80 -0.45 9.33
CA ARG A 52 -2.01 -1.69 10.09
C ARG A 52 -2.09 -2.90 9.17
N ASP A 53 -1.88 -4.07 9.77
CA ASP A 53 -1.96 -5.37 9.11
C ASP A 53 -1.15 -5.45 7.82
N LEU A 54 0.07 -4.92 7.85
CA LEU A 54 1.02 -5.01 6.76
C LEU A 54 1.39 -6.47 6.55
N SER A 55 1.08 -7.02 5.38
CA SER A 55 1.48 -8.38 5.03
C SER A 55 2.20 -8.41 3.69
N LEU A 56 3.22 -9.26 3.60
CA LEU A 56 3.93 -9.60 2.38
C LEU A 56 3.80 -11.10 2.17
N LEU A 57 3.23 -11.47 1.03
CA LEU A 57 3.01 -12.84 0.62
C LEU A 57 3.77 -13.15 -0.66
N ASP A 58 4.37 -14.33 -0.72
CA ASP A 58 4.84 -14.96 -1.94
C ASP A 58 3.65 -15.57 -2.67
N GLN A 59 3.28 -15.00 -3.82
CA GLN A 59 2.15 -15.50 -4.62
C GLN A 59 2.45 -16.86 -5.27
N SER A 60 3.72 -17.18 -5.54
CA SER A 60 4.09 -18.43 -6.22
C SER A 60 3.90 -19.65 -5.33
N ARG A 61 3.97 -19.45 -4.01
CA ARG A 61 3.87 -20.50 -2.99
C ARG A 61 2.68 -20.31 -2.05
N VAL A 62 1.91 -19.23 -2.22
CA VAL A 62 0.86 -18.77 -1.31
C VAL A 62 1.38 -18.73 0.15
N GLY A 63 2.62 -18.28 0.31
CA GLY A 63 3.34 -18.29 1.59
C GLY A 63 3.42 -16.90 2.21
N LEU A 64 3.18 -16.79 3.51
CA LEU A 64 3.39 -15.53 4.25
C LEU A 64 4.89 -15.31 4.46
N LEU A 65 5.45 -14.29 3.81
CA LEU A 65 6.86 -13.91 3.99
C LEU A 65 7.05 -13.00 5.20
N HIS A 66 6.11 -12.08 5.42
CA HIS A 66 6.18 -11.12 6.52
C HIS A 66 4.78 -10.66 6.92
N ARG A 67 4.56 -10.45 8.23
CA ARG A 67 3.35 -9.82 8.76
C ARG A 67 3.70 -8.91 9.93
N GLN A 68 3.12 -7.72 9.93
CA GLN A 68 3.28 -6.73 10.97
C GLN A 68 1.92 -6.07 11.27
N GLN A 69 1.42 -6.26 12.49
CA GLN A 69 0.09 -5.78 12.89
C GLN A 69 0.02 -4.25 12.99
N ARG A 70 1.07 -3.62 13.51
CA ARG A 70 1.23 -2.15 13.51
C ARG A 70 2.45 -1.81 12.67
N GLY A 71 2.19 -1.35 11.45
CA GLY A 71 3.20 -1.08 10.44
C GLY A 71 3.96 0.22 10.73
N LEU A 72 3.25 1.33 10.60
CA LEU A 72 3.83 2.67 10.68
C LEU A 72 2.78 3.65 11.19
N VAL A 73 3.18 4.54 12.09
CA VAL A 73 2.40 5.72 12.45
C VAL A 73 2.99 6.90 11.69
N ILE A 74 2.15 7.63 10.98
CA ILE A 74 2.54 8.78 10.17
C ILE A 74 1.84 10.00 10.77
N ASP A 75 2.63 10.92 11.32
CA ASP A 75 2.10 12.19 11.80
C ASP A 75 1.54 13.02 10.64
N GLU A 76 0.52 13.85 10.90
CA GLU A 76 -0.10 14.70 9.88
C GLU A 76 0.94 15.60 9.19
N ARG A 77 1.90 16.15 9.94
CA ARG A 77 2.98 16.98 9.37
C ARG A 77 3.96 16.16 8.56
N GLU A 78 4.18 14.90 8.92
CA GLU A 78 5.05 14.00 8.17
C GLU A 78 4.39 13.58 6.86
N ALA A 79 3.09 13.28 6.87
CA ALA A 79 2.30 12.99 5.68
C ALA A 79 2.29 14.19 4.70
N LEU A 80 2.18 15.41 5.22
CA LEU A 80 2.26 16.64 4.41
C LEU A 80 3.68 16.88 3.86
N ARG A 81 4.73 16.59 4.65
CA ARG A 81 6.14 16.84 4.27
C ARG A 81 6.71 15.83 3.28
N THR A 82 6.44 14.54 3.50
CA THR A 82 6.87 13.49 2.57
C THR A 82 6.12 13.58 1.25
N GLY A 83 5.01 14.32 1.26
CA GLY A 83 3.97 14.21 0.25
C GLY A 83 3.47 12.78 0.32
N LEU A 84 2.29 12.57 0.87
CA LEU A 84 1.43 11.53 0.29
C LEU A 84 1.44 11.79 -1.21
N ARG A 85 2.36 11.14 -1.93
CA ARG A 85 2.51 11.30 -3.36
C ARG A 85 1.31 10.59 -3.90
N VAL A 86 0.24 11.35 -4.09
CA VAL A 86 -0.84 11.01 -4.98
C VAL A 86 -0.19 10.95 -6.35
N ALA A 87 0.44 9.81 -6.67
CA ALA A 87 0.65 9.48 -8.06
C ALA A 87 -0.75 9.54 -8.70
N PRO A 88 -0.92 10.26 -9.82
CA PRO A 88 -2.18 10.18 -10.54
C PRO A 88 -2.47 8.71 -10.72
N SER A 89 -3.66 8.29 -10.29
CA SER A 89 -4.16 6.92 -10.48
C SER A 89 -3.76 6.49 -11.88
N ALA A 90 -2.83 5.54 -11.97
CA ALA A 90 -2.54 4.87 -13.22
C ALA A 90 -3.79 4.04 -13.51
N ALA A 91 -4.76 4.69 -14.16
CA ALA A 91 -5.90 4.05 -14.76
C ALA A 91 -5.41 2.84 -15.53
N GLY A 92 -5.87 1.65 -15.12
CA GLY A 92 -5.88 0.43 -15.93
C GLY A 92 -4.61 0.18 -16.75
N GLY A 93 -3.48 -0.05 -16.08
CA GLY A 93 -2.32 -0.62 -16.75
C GLY A 93 -2.57 -2.10 -17.05
N THR A 94 -3.08 -2.40 -18.24
CA THR A 94 -3.00 -3.73 -18.87
C THR A 94 -1.52 -4.10 -18.96
N ALA A 95 -0.97 -4.68 -17.89
CA ALA A 95 0.37 -5.25 -17.88
C ALA A 95 0.32 -6.50 -18.77
N ALA A 96 0.59 -6.30 -20.06
CA ALA A 96 0.83 -7.34 -21.01
C ALA A 96 1.92 -8.27 -20.46
N ILE A 97 1.53 -9.52 -20.21
CA ILE A 97 2.42 -10.62 -19.86
C ILE A 97 3.44 -10.76 -21.00
N PRO A 98 4.75 -10.56 -20.80
CA PRO A 98 5.72 -10.92 -21.81
C PRO A 98 5.74 -12.45 -21.92
N ARG A 99 5.08 -12.99 -22.97
CA ARG A 99 5.27 -14.38 -23.35
C ARG A 99 6.72 -14.54 -23.79
N LYS A 100 7.49 -15.29 -23.02
CA LYS A 100 8.80 -15.81 -23.42
C LYS A 100 8.64 -16.51 -24.79
N PRO A 101 9.46 -16.21 -25.81
CA PRO A 101 9.38 -16.93 -27.06
C PRO A 101 9.81 -18.39 -26.82
N ALA A 102 8.95 -19.32 -27.23
CA ALA A 102 9.32 -20.72 -27.34
C ALA A 102 10.37 -20.84 -28.46
N GLN A 103 11.52 -21.42 -28.13
CA GLN A 103 12.33 -22.12 -29.12
C GLN A 103 11.81 -23.55 -29.25
#